data_AF-A0A2K9C4R1-F1
#
_entry.id   AF-A0A2K9C4R1-F1
#
_cell.length_a   1.000
_cell.length_b   1.000
_cell.length_c   1.000
_cell.angle_alpha   90.00
_cell.angle_beta   90.00
_cell.angle_gamma   90.00
#
_symmetry.space_group_name_H-M   'P 1'
#
loop_
_entity.id
_entity.type
_entity.pdbx_description
1 polymer ?
#
loop_
_entity_poly.entity_id
_entity_poly.type
_entity_poly.pdbx_seq_one_letter_code
_entity_poly.pdbx_strand_id
1 'polypeptide(L)' 'MRARFVVVSALPIKEYHYRRAVGFCTAPSCNGFDLYDTVAKLRLTPTYAKRADAQAECARRNETACA' A
#
# COMPACT_ATOMS: atom_id res chain seq x y z
N MET A 1 -22.22 -1.93 4.33
CA MET A 1 -20.97 -2.57 4.78
C MET A 1 -19.83 -1.57 4.65
N ARG A 2 -19.01 -1.40 5.69
CA ARG A 2 -17.78 -0.61 5.61
C ARG A 2 -16.64 -1.58 5.30
N ALA A 3 -15.91 -1.35 4.21
CA ALA A 3 -14.77 -2.18 3.84
C ALA A 3 -13.71 -2.14 4.95
N ARG A 4 -13.31 -3.31 5.45
CA ARG A 4 -12.31 -3.42 6.52
C ARG A 4 -10.92 -3.09 5.98
N PHE A 5 -10.60 -3.62 4.80
CA PHE A 5 -9.34 -3.41 4.12
C PHE A 5 -9.49 -2.39 3.00
N VAL A 6 -8.49 -1.51 2.85
CA VAL A 6 -8.41 -0.51 1.77
C VAL A 6 -7.03 -0.56 1.10
N VAL A 7 -6.98 -0.35 -0.21
CA VAL A 7 -5.72 -0.30 -0.96
C VAL A 7 -5.06 1.07 -0.77
N VAL A 8 -3.79 1.07 -0.38
CA VAL A 8 -2.97 2.28 -0.20
C VAL A 8 -1.67 2.16 -0.99
N SER A 9 -1.14 3.26 -1.53
CA SER A 9 0.14 3.24 -2.24
C SER A 9 1.28 2.89 -1.28
N ALA A 10 2.14 1.93 -1.64
CA ALA A 10 3.29 1.50 -0.86
C ALA A 10 4.11 2.71 -0.40
N LEU A 11 4.38 2.80 0.90
CA LEU A 11 5.30 3.82 1.36
C LEU A 11 6.69 3.41 0.90
N PRO A 12 7.51 4.35 0.40
CA PRO A 12 8.92 4.07 0.20
C PRO A 12 9.48 3.61 1.55
N ILE A 13 9.84 2.33 1.64
CA ILE A 13 10.53 1.77 2.80
C ILE A 13 11.83 2.55 2.87
N LYS A 14 12.06 3.24 4.00
CA LYS A 14 13.15 4.21 4.22
C LYS A 14 14.49 3.72 3.68
N GLU A 15 14.77 3.97 2.41
CA GLU A 15 16.07 4.44 2.01
C GLU A 15 15.87 5.94 1.85
N TYR A 16 16.17 6.65 2.93
CA TYR A 16 16.24 8.09 2.98
C TYR A 16 17.43 8.49 2.10
N HIS A 17 17.29 8.38 0.77
CA HIS A 17 18.21 8.98 -0.18
C HIS A 17 17.99 10.48 -0.17
N TYR A 18 18.38 11.12 0.92
CA TYR A 18 18.66 12.55 0.93
C TYR A 18 19.97 12.74 0.15
N ARG A 19 19.94 12.54 -1.18
CA ARG A 19 20.99 13.07 -2.04
C ARG A 19 20.66 14.53 -2.30
N ARG A 20 21.14 15.37 -1.40
CA ARG A 20 21.30 16.81 -1.58
C ARG A 20 22.35 17.05 -2.68
N ALA A 21 21.98 16.82 -3.93
CA ALA A 21 22.78 17.23 -5.08
C ALA A 21 21.88 17.33 -6.32
N VAL A 22 21.55 18.58 -6.66
CA VAL A 22 21.26 19.04 -8.03
C VAL A 22 20.13 18.32 -8.78
N GLY A 23 18.95 18.95 -8.77
CA GLY A 23 17.95 18.85 -9.85
C GLY A 23 17.09 17.59 -9.84
N PHE A 24 15.77 17.79 -9.84
CA PHE A 24 14.73 16.77 -9.91
C PHE A 24 14.60 15.84 -8.69
N CYS A 25 13.70 16.22 -7.80
CA CYS A 25 13.02 15.27 -6.93
C CYS A 25 12.18 14.33 -7.82
N THR A 26 12.77 13.25 -8.33
CA THR A 26 11.95 12.12 -8.76
C THR A 26 11.19 11.68 -7.52
N ALA A 27 9.86 11.86 -7.54
CA ALA A 27 8.98 11.43 -6.47
C ALA A 27 9.42 10.03 -6.00
N PRO A 28 9.43 9.74 -4.69
CA PRO A 28 9.78 8.41 -4.23
C PRO A 28 8.96 7.43 -5.04
N SER A 29 9.61 6.60 -5.84
CA SER A 29 8.92 5.66 -6.70
C SER A 29 8.20 4.70 -5.75
N CYS A 30 6.91 4.95 -5.54
CA CYS A 30 6.05 4.06 -4.76
C CYS A 30 5.97 2.78 -5.59
N ASN A 31 6.90 1.86 -5.34
CA ASN A 31 7.10 0.65 -6.15
C ASN A 31 5.99 -0.41 -5.95
N GLY A 32 4.86 -0.03 -5.35
CA GLY A 32 3.71 -0.91 -5.23
C GLY A 32 2.55 -0.34 -4.44
N PHE A 33 1.67 -1.23 -4.00
CA PHE A 33 0.44 -0.99 -3.27
C PHE A 33 0.39 -1.94 -2.08
N ASP A 34 0.02 -1.44 -0.91
CA ASP A 34 -0.21 -2.25 0.28
C ASP A 34 -1.71 -2.23 0.64
N LEU A 35 -2.12 -3.11 1.55
CA LEU A 35 -3.46 -3.05 2.14
C LEU A 35 -3.39 -2.41 3.52
N TYR A 36 -4.37 -1.58 3.85
CA TYR A 36 -4.54 -0.98 5.16
C TYR A 36 -5.80 -1.55 5.81
N ASP A 37 -5.64 -2.16 6.98
CA ASP A 37 -6.76 -2.57 7.83
C ASP A 37 -7.24 -1.35 8.62
N THR A 38 -8.46 -0.91 8.32
CA THR A 38 -9.10 0.23 8.99
C THR A 38 -9.56 -0.07 10.41
N VAL A 39 -9.73 -1.34 10.77
CA VAL A 39 -10.14 -1.81 12.11
C VAL A 39 -8.90 -1.94 12.99
N ALA A 40 -7.90 -2.68 12.54
CA ALA A 40 -6.65 -2.85 13.28
C ALA A 40 -5.75 -1.61 13.22
N LYS A 41 -6.02 -0.67 12.31
CA LYS A 41 -5.17 0.50 12.00
C LYS A 41 -3.73 0.10 11.65
N LEU A 42 -3.61 -1.06 10.99
CA LEU A 42 -2.33 -1.66 10.63
C LEU A 42 -2.22 -1.79 9.12
N ARG A 43 -1.00 -1.61 8.64
CA ARG A 43 -0.66 -1.78 7.23
C ARG A 43 -0.13 -3.19 7.01
N LEU A 44 -0.77 -3.91 6.12
CA LEU A 44 -0.35 -5.24 5.70
C LEU A 44 0.77 -5.09 4.67
N THR A 45 1.94 -5.67 4.95
CA THR A 45 3.15 -5.64 4.12
C THR A 45 3.31 -6.89 3.26
N PRO A 46 2.40 -7.13 2.32
CA PRO A 46 2.81 -7.54 0.99
C PRO A 46 2.66 -6.33 0.06
N THR A 47 3.78 -5.85 -0.47
CA THR A 47 3.79 -4.77 -1.46
C THR A 47 3.50 -5.36 -2.83
N TYR A 48 2.29 -5.10 -3.33
CA TYR A 48 1.83 -5.52 -4.66
C TYR A 48 2.37 -4.57 -5.72
N ALA A 49 3.04 -5.06 -6.75
CA ALA A 49 3.54 -4.22 -7.83
C ALA A 49 2.40 -3.56 -8.65
N LYS A 50 1.25 -4.24 -8.80
CA LYS A 50 0.09 -3.74 -9.55
C LYS A 50 -1.08 -3.44 -8.62
N ARG A 51 -1.78 -2.35 -8.91
CA ARG A 51 -3.01 -1.96 -8.18
C ARG A 51 -4.11 -3.02 -8.30
N ALA A 52 -4.19 -3.70 -9.45
CA ALA A 52 -5.17 -4.77 -9.69
C ALA A 52 -4.98 -5.94 -8.72
N ASP A 53 -3.74 -6.36 -8.47
CA ASP A 53 -3.43 -7.45 -7.55
C ASP A 53 -3.79 -7.08 -6.10
N ALA A 54 -3.48 -5.84 -5.70
CA ALA A 54 -3.88 -5.32 -4.39
C ALA A 54 -5.41 -5.22 -4.23
N GLN A 55 -6.12 -4.81 -5.29
CA GLN A 55 -7.58 -4.71 -5.29
C GLN A 55 -8.25 -6.09 -5.19
N ALA A 56 -7.71 -7.10 -5.87
CA ALA A 56 -8.20 -8.48 -5.80
C ALA A 56 -8.04 -9.05 -4.39
N GLU A 57 -6.87 -8.88 -3.76
CA GLU A 57 -6.67 -9.28 -2.37
C GLU A 57 -7.59 -8.52 -1.42
N CYS A 58 -7.76 -7.21 -1.64
CA CYS A 58 -8.62 -6.36 -0.82
C CYS A 58 -10.08 -6.83 -0.85
N ALA A 59 -10.60 -7.17 -2.04
CA ALA A 59 -11.93 -7.76 -2.20
C ALA A 59 -12.03 -9.10 -1.47
N ARG A 60 -11.10 -10.02 -1.71
CA ARG A 60 -11.05 -11.35 -1.07
C ARG A 60 -11.04 -11.27 0.46
N ARG A 61 -10.28 -10.33 1.03
CA ARG A 61 -10.22 -10.12 2.49
C ARG A 61 -11.47 -9.46 3.06
N ASN A 62 -12.11 -8.57 2.30
CA ASN A 62 -13.37 -7.96 2.71
C ASN A 62 -14.55 -8.93 2.63
N GLU A 63 -14.53 -9.87 1.68
CA GLU A 63 -15.53 -10.95 1.56
C GLU A 63 -15.41 -11.96 2.70
N THR A 64 -14.19 -12.38 3.05
CA THR A 64 -13.94 -13.34 4.14
C THR A 64 -14.11 -12.75 5.55
N ALA A 65 -14.02 -11.42 5.70
CA ALA A 65 -14.28 -10.76 6.97
C ALA A 65 -15.77 -10.68 7.35
N CYS A 66 -16.68 -11.14 6.46
CA CYS A 66 -18.12 -11.19 6.69
C CYS A 66 -18.63 -12.60 7.08
N ALA A 67 -17.75 -13.49 7.55
CA ALA A 67 -18.11 -14.79 8.12
C ALA A 67 -18.13 -14.75 9.66
#